data_AF-A0A850T590-F1
#
_entry.id   AF-A0A850T590-F1
#
_cell.length_a   1.000
_cell.length_b   1.000
_cell.length_c   1.000
_cell.angle_alpha   90.00
_cell.angle_beta   90.00
_cell.angle_gamma   90.00
#
_symmetry.space_group_name_H-M   'P 1'
#
loop_
_entity.id
_entity.type
_entity.pdbx_description
1 polymer ?
#
loop_
_entity_poly.entity_id
_entity_poly.type
_entity_poly.pdbx_seq_one_letter_code
_entity_poly.pdbx_strand_id
1 'polypeptide(L)' 'MKSKDATALELYNRPKTEIKYIIEGVMPAVGYHILAGPEKDGKSTFATQFALAIAAGNKLMGHFKTTIVVCK' A
#
# COMPACT_ATOMS: atom_id res chain seq x y z
N MET A 1 13.06 3.19 14.32
CA MET A 1 12.06 4.25 14.52
C MET A 1 11.17 3.80 15.68
N LYS A 2 11.37 4.31 16.90
CA LYS A 2 10.55 3.89 18.06
C LYS A 2 9.20 4.59 17.96
N SER A 3 8.09 3.84 17.92
CA SER A 3 6.77 4.40 18.15
C SER A 3 6.70 4.88 19.60
N LYS A 4 6.19 6.09 19.83
CA LYS A 4 5.82 6.51 21.18
C LYS A 4 4.64 5.65 21.63
N ASP A 5 4.71 5.12 22.85
CA ASP A 5 3.59 4.41 23.46
C ASP A 5 2.42 5.39 23.58
N ALA A 6 1.40 5.19 22.76
CA ALA A 6 0.21 6.04 22.73
C ALA A 6 -0.86 5.42 23.63
N THR A 7 -1.45 6.22 24.51
CA THR A 7 -2.53 5.74 25.38
C THR A 7 -3.80 5.53 24.55
N ALA A 8 -4.65 4.56 24.90
CA ALA A 8 -5.86 4.23 24.12
C ALA A 8 -6.78 5.44 23.86
N LEU A 9 -6.88 6.36 24.82
CA LEU A 9 -7.65 7.61 24.69
C LEU A 9 -7.06 8.55 23.63
N GLU A 10 -5.73 8.57 23.48
CA GLU A 10 -5.05 9.40 22.47
C GLU A 10 -5.25 8.85 21.06
N LEU A 11 -5.31 7.53 20.91
CA LEU A 11 -5.60 6.89 19.62
C LEU A 11 -7.04 7.14 19.17
N TYR A 12 -7.99 7.14 20.11
CA TYR A 12 -9.40 7.40 19.81
C TYR A 12 -9.63 8.86 19.38
N ASN A 13 -8.95 9.81 20.02
CA ASN A 13 -9.10 11.24 19.71
C ASN A 13 -8.25 11.70 18.51
N ARG A 14 -7.38 10.86 17.97
CA ARG A 14 -6.57 11.24 16.79
C ARG A 14 -7.47 11.39 15.56
N PRO A 15 -7.24 12.42 14.73
CA PRO A 15 -7.90 12.49 13.44
C PRO A 15 -7.53 11.26 12.61
N LYS A 16 -8.52 10.71 11.89
CA LYS A 16 -8.29 9.58 10.98
C LYS A 16 -7.17 9.96 10.01
N THR A 17 -6.09 9.20 10.02
CA THR A 17 -4.97 9.42 9.09
C THR A 17 -5.35 8.79 7.75
N GLU A 18 -5.28 9.55 6.68
CA GLU A 18 -5.46 9.03 5.32
C GLU A 18 -4.31 8.07 5.00
N ILE A 19 -4.66 6.84 4.65
CA ILE A 19 -3.68 5.86 4.21
C ILE A 19 -3.36 6.18 2.75
N LYS A 20 -2.14 6.64 2.51
CA LYS A 20 -1.63 6.80 1.14
C LYS A 20 -1.30 5.42 0.57
N TYR A 21 -1.87 5.10 -0.58
CA TYR A 21 -1.60 3.85 -1.29
C TYR A 21 -0.72 4.10 -2.52
N ILE A 22 0.20 3.17 -2.81
CA ILE A 22 0.86 3.06 -4.13
C ILE A 22 -0.11 2.42 -5.12
N ILE A 23 -0.82 1.38 -4.68
CA ILE A 23 -1.93 0.74 -5.40
C ILE A 23 -3.10 0.65 -4.44
N GLU A 24 -4.24 1.21 -4.85
CA GLU A 24 -5.44 1.33 -4.02
C GLU A 24 -5.92 -0.03 -3.51
N GLY A 25 -6.04 -0.16 -2.20
CA GLY A 25 -6.49 -1.39 -1.53
C GLY A 25 -5.48 -2.54 -1.50
N VAL A 26 -4.30 -2.37 -2.12
CA VAL A 26 -3.29 -3.45 -2.22
C VAL A 26 -2.01 -3.09 -1.49
N MET A 27 -1.43 -1.91 -1.75
CA MET A 27 -0.10 -1.56 -1.25
C MET A 27 -0.11 -0.14 -0.66
N PRO A 28 -0.08 0.02 0.67
CA PRO A 28 0.27 1.29 1.31
C PRO A 28 1.62 1.82 0.83
N ALA A 29 1.75 3.15 0.79
CA ALA A 29 2.98 3.84 0.41
C ALA A 29 4.09 3.76 1.46
N VAL A 30 3.79 3.20 2.63
CA VAL A 30 4.70 3.10 3.76
C VAL A 30 4.69 1.66 4.26
N GLY A 31 5.88 1.15 4.60
CA GLY A 31 6.08 -0.23 5.03
C GLY A 31 6.70 -1.10 3.94
N TYR A 32 6.65 -2.41 4.13
CA TYR A 32 7.14 -3.41 3.19
C TYR A 32 6.09 -4.50 3.00
N HIS A 33 6.06 -5.09 1.80
CA HIS A 33 5.22 -6.24 1.49
C HIS A 33 6.10 -7.43 1.14
N ILE A 34 5.68 -8.61 1.58
CA ILE A 34 6.36 -9.87 1.28
C ILE A 34 5.48 -10.66 0.32
N LEU A 35 6.02 -10.99 -0.85
CA LEU A 35 5.44 -11.97 -1.76
C LEU A 35 5.99 -13.35 -1.39
N ALA A 36 5.15 -14.21 -0.83
CA ALA A 36 5.51 -15.54 -0.37
C ALA A 36 4.71 -16.61 -1.12
N GLY A 37 5.33 -17.77 -1.34
CA GLY A 37 4.72 -18.89 -2.06
C GLY A 37 5.78 -19.88 -2.55
N PRO A 38 5.37 -21.07 -3.04
CA PRO A 38 6.27 -22.12 -3.52
C PRO A 38 7.16 -21.67 -4.68
N GLU A 39 8.24 -22.39 -4.95
CA GLU A 39 9.08 -22.13 -6.12
C GLU A 39 8.27 -22.20 -7.41
N LYS A 40 8.63 -21.36 -8.41
CA LYS A 40 8.00 -21.29 -9.74
C LYS A 40 6.51 -20.90 -9.77
N ASP A 41 5.94 -20.49 -8.65
CA ASP A 41 4.55 -19.99 -8.54
C ASP A 41 4.34 -18.57 -9.13
N GLY A 42 5.23 -18.12 -10.02
CA GLY A 42 5.07 -16.84 -10.72
C GLY A 42 5.35 -15.57 -9.89
N LYS A 43 5.82 -15.66 -8.64
CA LYS A 43 6.11 -14.49 -7.78
C LYS A 43 6.98 -13.42 -8.44
N SER A 44 8.05 -13.84 -9.12
CA SER A 44 8.94 -12.91 -9.83
C SER A 44 8.21 -12.21 -10.97
N THR A 45 7.45 -12.96 -11.79
CA THR A 45 6.64 -12.43 -12.88
C THR A 45 5.59 -11.45 -12.37
N PHE A 46 4.90 -11.80 -11.28
CA PHE A 46 3.91 -10.94 -10.63
C PHE A 46 4.56 -9.64 -10.12
N ALA A 47 5.69 -9.72 -9.42
CA ALA A 47 6.43 -8.55 -8.96
C ALA A 47 6.87 -7.64 -10.11
N THR A 48 7.29 -8.21 -11.25
CA THR A 48 7.66 -7.43 -12.45
C THR A 48 6.45 -6.74 -13.06
N GLN A 49 5.33 -7.45 -13.24
CA GLN A 49 4.09 -6.85 -13.75
C GLN A 49 3.59 -5.74 -12.83
N PHE A 50 3.70 -5.94 -11.52
CA PHE A 50 3.38 -4.97 -10.48
C PHE A 50 4.22 -3.69 -10.62
N ALA A 51 5.54 -3.84 -10.77
CA ALA A 51 6.44 -2.71 -11.00
C ALA A 51 6.13 -1.95 -12.29
N LEU A 52 5.85 -2.67 -13.38
CA LEU A 52 5.48 -2.07 -14.67
C LEU A 52 4.17 -1.29 -14.58
N ALA A 53 3.15 -1.82 -13.91
CA ALA A 53 1.88 -1.12 -13.73
C ALA A 53 2.04 0.17 -12.92
N ILE A 54 2.84 0.14 -11.84
CA ILE A 54 3.15 1.34 -11.04
C ILE A 54 3.89 2.39 -11.89
N ALA A 55 4.88 1.96 -12.68
CA ALA A 55 5.68 2.85 -13.51
C ALA A 55 4.85 3.48 -14.63
N ALA A 56 4.03 2.68 -15.32
CA ALA A 56 3.15 3.15 -16.39
C ALA A 56 1.94 3.96 -15.89
N GLY A 57 1.59 3.85 -14.60
CA GLY A 57 0.35 4.41 -14.07
C GLY A 57 -0.91 3.67 -14.52
N ASN A 58 -0.75 2.46 -15.06
CA ASN A 58 -1.84 1.61 -15.51
C ASN A 58 -2.44 0.81 -14.36
N LYS A 59 -3.70 0.40 -14.53
CA LYS A 59 -4.37 -0.47 -13.55
C LYS A 59 -3.64 -1.80 -13.42
N LEU A 60 -3.43 -2.25 -12.19
CA LEU A 60 -3.05 -3.63 -11.91
C LEU A 60 -4.24 -4.34 -11.29
N MET A 61 -4.70 -5.43 -11.92
CA MET A 61 -5.85 -6.21 -11.47
C MET A 61 -7.12 -5.37 -11.19
N GLY A 62 -7.35 -4.33 -11.99
CA GLY A 62 -8.51 -3.45 -11.84
C GLY A 62 -8.36 -2.30 -10.83
N HIS A 63 -7.30 -2.30 -10.01
CA HIS A 63 -7.02 -1.24 -9.04
C HIS A 63 -6.24 -0.08 -9.68
N PHE A 64 -6.65 1.16 -9.39
CA PHE A 64 -5.96 2.36 -9.86
C PHE A 64 -4.76 2.71 -8.96
N LYS A 65 -3.78 3.41 -9.54
CA LYS A 65 -2.71 4.10 -8.82
C LYS A 65 -3.29 5.41 -8.29
N THR A 66 -3.77 5.44 -7.06
CA THR A 66 -4.52 6.59 -6.55
C THR A 66 -3.67 7.37 -5.55
N THR A 67 -3.25 8.58 -5.94
CA THR A 67 -2.98 9.64 -4.96
C THR A 67 -4.33 10.23 -4.61
N ILE A 68 -5.02 9.66 -3.62
CA ILE A 68 -6.28 10.23 -3.15
C ILE A 68 -5.92 11.55 -2.46
N VAL A 69 -6.29 12.66 -3.08
CA VAL A 69 -6.39 13.95 -2.40
C VAL A 69 -7.84 14.02 -1.95
N VAL A 70 -8.10 13.78 -0.67
CA VAL A 70 -9.44 14.00 -0.13
C VAL A 70 -9.64 15.51 -0.08
N CYS A 71 -10.58 16.02 -0.87
CA CYS A 71 -10.98 17.42 -0.83
C CYS A 71 -11.91 17.60 0.39
N LYS A 72 -11.45 18.44 1.32
CA LYS A 72 -12.10 19.09 2.49
C LYS A 72 -13.45 18.56 2.97
#